data_AF-A0A536STS5-F1
#
_entry.id   AF-A0A536STS5-F1
#
_cell.length_a   1.000
_cell.length_b   1.000
_cell.length_c   1.000
_cell.angle_alpha   90.00
_cell.angle_beta   90.00
_cell.angle_gamma   90.00
#
_symmetry.space_group_name_H-M   'P 1'
#
loop_
_entity.id
_entity.type
_entity.pdbx_description
1 polymer ?
#
loop_
_entity_poly.entity_id
_entity_poly.type
_entity_poly.pdbx_seq_one_letter_code
_entity_poly.pdbx_strand_id
1 'polypeptide(L)' 'PDKVASRIRRALPYVRAEDVIVAPDCGMKYLPREAAFGKLKAMVEGARIMRAELGGTR' A
#
# COMPACT_ATOMS: atom_id res chain seq x y z
N PRO A 1 -4.30 2.05 -7.81
CA PRO A 1 -3.74 2.68 -6.60
C PRO A 1 -4.80 2.90 -5.51
N ASP A 2 -5.96 3.44 -5.88
CA ASP A 2 -7.06 3.77 -4.94
C ASP A 2 -7.55 2.58 -4.12
N LYS A 3 -7.59 1.39 -4.73
CA LYS A 3 -7.92 0.14 -4.01
C LYS A 3 -6.92 -0.16 -2.88
N VAL A 4 -5.64 0.16 -3.05
CA VAL A 4 -4.63 0.00 -1.99
C VAL A 4 -4.80 1.10 -0.93
N ALA A 5 -4.97 2.36 -1.33
CA ALA A 5 -5.21 3.47 -0.39
C ALA A 5 -6.45 3.21 0.49
N SER A 6 -7.55 2.74 -0.11
CA SER A 6 -8.75 2.32 0.62
C SER A 6 -8.48 1.22 1.65
N ARG A 7 -7.65 0.22 1.32
CA ARG A 7 -7.26 -0.85 2.25
C ARG A 7 -6.42 -0.32 3.42
N ILE A 8 -5.48 0.58 3.15
CA ILE A 8 -4.67 1.23 4.20
C ILE A 8 -5.59 2.04 5.13
N ARG A 9 -6.48 2.87 4.56
CA ARG A 9 -7.43 3.68 5.35
C ARG A 9 -8.30 2.81 6.26
N ARG A 10 -8.69 1.63 5.81
CA ARG A 10 -9.48 0.67 6.60
C ARG A 10 -8.71 0.09 7.79
N ALA A 11 -7.37 0.13 7.80
CA ALA A 11 -6.55 -0.33 8.91
C ALA A 11 -6.37 0.72 10.02
N LEU A 12 -6.46 2.01 9.68
CA LEU A 12 -6.18 3.13 10.60
C LEU A 12 -7.07 3.24 11.85
N PRO A 13 -8.32 2.73 11.87
CA PRO A 13 -9.08 2.65 13.12
C PRO A 13 -8.50 1.69 14.16
N TYR A 14 -7.60 0.78 13.75
CA TYR A 14 -7.12 -0.32 14.58
C TYR A 14 -5.61 -0.25 14.88
N VAL A 15 -4.85 0.44 14.03
CA VAL A 15 -3.39 0.58 14.13
C VAL A 15 -3.01 2.03 13.78
N ARG A 16 -2.07 2.60 14.54
CA ARG A 16 -1.57 3.96 14.28
C ARG A 16 -0.86 4.02 12.93
N ALA A 17 -0.97 5.14 12.23
CA ALA A 17 -0.43 5.26 10.88
C ALA A 17 1.08 4.96 10.79
N GLU A 18 1.85 5.36 11.80
CA GLU A 18 3.30 5.10 11.91
C GLU A 18 3.66 3.61 12.09
N ASP A 19 2.72 2.79 12.55
CA ASP A 19 2.93 1.36 12.77
C ASP A 19 2.48 0.50 11.56
N VAL A 20 1.90 1.11 10.52
CA VAL A 20 1.40 0.39 9.33
C VAL A 20 2.53 0.13 8.33
N ILE A 21 2.83 -1.16 8.10
CA ILE A 21 3.70 -1.59 7.00
C ILE A 21 2.84 -2.03 5.82
N VAL A 22 2.95 -1.31 4.69
CA VAL A 22 2.25 -1.66 3.45
C VAL A 22 3.02 -2.77 2.73
N ALA A 23 2.52 -4.00 2.83
CA ALA A 23 3.12 -5.20 2.23
C ALA A 23 2.10 -6.00 1.40
N PRO A 24 2.56 -6.85 0.46
CA PRO A 24 1.70 -7.86 -0.14
C PRO A 24 1.33 -8.94 0.89
N ASP A 25 0.17 -9.57 0.72
CA ASP A 25 -0.29 -10.64 1.63
C ASP A 25 0.67 -11.85 1.67
N CYS A 26 1.37 -12.14 0.56
CA CYS A 26 2.33 -13.24 0.43
C CYS A 26 3.39 -12.93 -0.63
N GLY A 27 4.33 -13.85 -0.83
CA GLY A 27 5.33 -13.78 -1.89
C GLY A 27 4.73 -13.80 -3.30
N MET A 28 5.48 -13.24 -4.26
CA MET A 28 5.02 -13.07 -5.64
C MET A 28 5.70 -14.04 -6.63
N LYS A 29 6.38 -15.08 -6.12
CA LYS A 29 7.18 -16.04 -6.91
C LYS A 29 6.41 -16.66 -8.07
N TYR A 30 5.11 -16.91 -7.89
CA TYR A 30 4.26 -17.58 -8.87
C TYR A 30 3.53 -16.62 -9.82
N LEU A 31 3.79 -15.32 -9.72
CA LEU A 31 3.18 -14.32 -10.60
C LEU A 31 4.12 -14.00 -11.78
N PRO A 32 3.57 -13.75 -12.98
CA PRO A 32 4.35 -13.15 -14.05
C PRO A 32 5.01 -11.85 -13.58
N ARG A 33 6.24 -11.60 -14.04
CA ARG A 33 7.04 -10.43 -13.64
C ARG A 33 6.26 -9.12 -13.81
N GLU A 34 5.58 -8.97 -14.94
CA GLU A 34 4.80 -7.77 -15.28
C GLU A 34 3.70 -7.51 -14.24
N ALA A 35 2.99 -8.57 -13.85
CA ALA A 35 1.91 -8.50 -12.87
C ALA A 35 2.46 -8.19 -11.47
N ALA A 36 3.59 -8.81 -11.09
CA ALA A 36 4.24 -8.53 -9.81
C ALA A 36 4.70 -7.07 -9.72
N PHE A 37 5.38 -6.58 -10.75
CA PHE A 37 5.85 -5.21 -10.82
C PHE A 37 4.71 -4.18 -10.82
N GLY A 38 3.65 -4.44 -11.58
CA GLY A 38 2.46 -3.57 -11.61
C GLY A 38 1.75 -3.49 -10.26
N LYS A 39 1.65 -4.61 -9.53
CA LYS A 39 1.10 -4.64 -8.17
C LYS A 39 1.95 -3.84 -7.19
N LEU A 40 3.27 -3.98 -7.24
CA LEU A 40 4.19 -3.21 -6.40
C LEU A 40 4.12 -1.70 -6.70
N LYS A 41 4.05 -1.31 -7.98
CA LYS A 41 3.78 0.08 -8.38
C LYS A 41 2.48 0.60 -7.77
N ALA A 42 1.40 -0.17 -7.90
CA ALA A 42 0.11 0.21 -7.34
C ALA A 42 0.13 0.32 -5.80
N MET A 43 0.94 -0.48 -5.12
CA MET A 43 1.15 -0.37 -3.67
C MET A 43 1.87 0.91 -3.28
N VAL A 44 3.00 1.21 -3.93
CA VAL A 44 3.77 2.44 -3.65
C VAL A 44 2.90 3.67 -3.88
N GLU A 45 2.16 3.70 -4.98
CA GLU A 45 1.27 4.82 -5.30
C GLU A 45 0.09 4.93 -4.32
N GLY A 46 -0.50 3.81 -3.92
CA GLY A 46 -1.54 3.80 -2.89
C GLY A 46 -1.03 4.31 -1.53
N ALA A 47 0.19 3.96 -1.15
CA ALA A 47 0.82 4.46 0.06
C ALA A 47 1.16 5.95 -0.03
N ARG A 48 1.57 6.43 -1.22
CA ARG A 48 1.83 7.86 -1.48
C ARG A 48 0.56 8.70 -1.30
N ILE A 49 -0.58 8.23 -1.83
CA ILE A 49 -1.89 8.87 -1.63
C ILE A 49 -2.19 9.02 -0.13
N MET A 50 -2.06 7.92 0.64
CA MET A 50 -2.34 7.97 2.08
C MET A 50 -1.38 8.85 2.87
N ARG A 51 -0.09 8.91 2.50
CA ARG A 51 0.86 9.82 3.15
C ARG A 51 0.48 11.28 2.91
N ALA A 52 0.08 11.63 1.68
CA ALA A 52 -0.40 12.97 1.37
C ALA A 52 -1.66 13.34 2.20
N GLU A 53 -2.61 12.41 2.34
CA GLU A 53 -3.82 12.62 3.15
C GLU A 53 -3.53 12.79 4.65
N LEU A 54 -2.53 12.07 5.17
CA LEU A 54 -2.16 12.09 6.58
C LEU A 54 -1.14 13.20 6.92
N GLY A 55 -0.77 14.05 5.96
CA GLY A 55 0.22 15.12 6.16
C GLY A 55 1.66 14.62 6.29
N GLY A 56 1.94 13.37 5.91
CA GLY A 56 3.28 12.79 5.94
C GLY A 56 4.13 13.27 4.77
N THR A 57 5.34 13.77 5.06
CA THR A 57 6.31 14.24 4.07
C THR A 57 7.33 13.15 3.71
N ARG A 58 6.95 12.20 2.85
CA ARG A 58 7.89 11.30 2.14
C ARG A 58 7.30 10.62 0.91
#